data_AF-A0A5K1JZS1-F1
#
_entry.id   AF-A0A5K1JZS1-F1
#
_cell.length_a   1.000
_cell.length_b   1.000
_cell.length_c   1.000
_cell.angle_alpha   90.00
_cell.angle_beta   90.00
_cell.angle_gamma   90.00
#
_symmetry.space_group_name_H-M   'P 1'
#
loop_
_entity.id
_entity.type
_entity.pdbx_description
1 polymer ?
#
loop_
_entity_poly.entity_id
_entity_poly.type
_entity_poly.pdbx_seq_one_letter_code
_entity_poly.pdbx_strand_id
1 'polypeptide(L)'
;MHSTDITGSSATLSLSPKHVLLSEVLSVTSMMRRNSRWALSTPSYPSRDPALASSLGLRISKIAPNTYHSGRGNTEQELMAGFQDLKRLVKDIEDVHSLPLSTLLSPFLAIIRSSLSTGPITSTALTALHNFFLCGLFSPASVSLQATLAELSSSLSSCKFEASDSSGDEVVLLKIMTVISDAMCGSIGRTLGDIEICEMLETVLTTSCQMRLSEILRRSAEGTLHQLVRTVFARLHELDPEAEEQKVADVDDSEGGEMKMSVSTTGPVVQSQETSPPGEQDGSIPEGNEVQAPEESVPPEQLEERQPETPSAPRIPYGLPSILELLRVLINILDPNDQAHTDSTRLTALRTLNVALEATGARICAYPSLSALILDHGCKFLFQLARSDHPVVLQSSLRAITTMFETMRPKLKLQHELFLAFTIDRLTPAPITKEFDSEPEGVG
;
A
#
# COMPACT_ATOMS: atom_id res chain seq x y z
N MET A 1 -32.83 -26.66 -3.95
CA MET A 1 -32.69 -27.04 -2.53
C MET A 1 -31.29 -26.64 -2.10
N HIS A 2 -31.22 -25.76 -1.08
CA HIS A 2 -30.05 -25.37 -0.29
C HIS A 2 -28.94 -24.57 -1.00
N SER A 3 -29.20 -23.26 -1.15
CA SER A 3 -28.14 -22.24 -1.13
C SER A 3 -27.64 -22.12 0.31
N THR A 4 -26.36 -22.41 0.52
CA THR A 4 -25.68 -22.12 1.78
C THR A 4 -25.14 -20.69 1.69
N ASP A 5 -25.86 -19.76 2.31
CA ASP A 5 -25.34 -18.45 2.68
C ASP A 5 -24.20 -18.65 3.68
N ILE A 6 -22.96 -18.52 3.21
CA ILE A 6 -21.79 -18.33 4.08
C ILE A 6 -21.62 -16.81 4.21
N THR A 7 -22.50 -16.18 4.97
CA THR A 7 -22.24 -14.84 5.49
C THR A 7 -21.21 -14.99 6.60
N GLY A 8 -19.99 -14.51 6.36
CA GLY A 8 -18.99 -14.33 7.39
C GLY A 8 -19.60 -13.55 8.55
N SER A 9 -19.60 -14.16 9.72
CA SER A 9 -20.08 -13.56 10.97
C SER A 9 -19.21 -12.35 11.32
N SER A 10 -19.58 -11.15 10.89
CA SER A 10 -19.13 -9.92 11.53
C SER A 10 -19.61 -9.97 12.98
N ALA A 11 -18.70 -10.27 13.90
CA ALA A 11 -18.97 -10.19 15.32
C ALA A 11 -19.34 -8.73 15.66
N THR A 12 -20.63 -8.45 15.80
CA THR A 12 -21.11 -7.15 16.26
C THR A 12 -20.65 -7.00 17.71
N LEU A 13 -19.61 -6.18 17.93
CA LEU A 13 -19.18 -5.80 19.27
C LEU A 13 -20.37 -5.19 20.01
N SER A 14 -20.77 -5.79 21.13
CA SER A 14 -21.88 -5.30 21.98
C SER A 14 -21.55 -3.98 22.72
N LEU A 15 -20.38 -3.39 22.45
CA LEU A 15 -19.89 -2.19 23.11
C LEU A 15 -20.19 -0.96 22.25
N SER A 16 -20.58 0.15 22.90
CA SER A 16 -20.83 1.41 22.21
C SER A 16 -19.58 1.88 21.43
N PRO A 17 -19.71 2.33 20.17
CA PRO A 17 -18.60 2.88 19.39
C PRO A 17 -17.87 4.02 20.11
N LYS A 18 -18.59 4.81 20.93
CA LYS A 18 -18.01 5.84 21.80
C LYS A 18 -17.01 5.28 22.80
N HIS A 19 -17.35 4.16 23.43
CA HIS A 19 -16.47 3.52 24.40
C HIS A 19 -15.20 3.00 23.72
N VAL A 20 -15.34 2.35 22.55
CA VAL A 20 -14.22 1.88 21.75
C VAL A 20 -13.30 3.05 21.37
N LEU A 21 -13.84 4.13 20.82
CA LEU A 21 -13.08 5.33 20.46
C LEU A 21 -12.26 5.89 21.64
N LEU A 22 -12.90 6.09 22.80
CA LEU A 22 -12.21 6.62 23.98
C LEU A 22 -11.16 5.64 24.52
N SER A 23 -11.43 4.34 24.48
CA SER A 23 -10.47 3.30 24.87
C SER A 23 -9.24 3.30 23.96
N GLU A 24 -9.43 3.41 22.65
CA GLU A 24 -8.32 3.45 21.69
C GLU A 24 -7.49 4.74 21.81
N VAL A 25 -8.14 5.89 22.01
CA VAL A 25 -7.45 7.16 22.31
C VAL A 25 -6.57 7.02 23.55
N LEU A 26 -7.07 6.35 24.60
CA LEU A 26 -6.28 6.08 25.80
C LEU A 26 -5.10 5.13 25.52
N SER A 27 -5.33 4.09 24.71
CA SER A 27 -4.29 3.12 24.32
C SER A 27 -3.13 3.81 23.60
N VAL A 28 -3.42 4.59 22.55
CA VAL A 28 -2.42 5.32 21.77
C VAL A 28 -1.70 6.37 22.62
N THR A 29 -2.43 7.21 23.37
CA THR A 29 -1.81 8.24 24.21
C THR A 29 -0.99 7.66 25.38
N SER A 30 -1.38 6.50 25.92
CA SER A 30 -0.59 5.78 26.91
C SER A 30 0.72 5.27 26.30
N MET A 31 0.67 4.71 25.09
CA MET A 31 1.88 4.27 24.38
C MET A 31 2.82 5.40 24.05
N MET A 32 2.29 6.56 23.63
CA MET A 32 3.07 7.78 23.45
C MET A 32 3.76 8.15 24.77
N ARG A 33 3.04 8.31 25.88
CA ARG A 33 3.62 8.70 27.18
C ARG A 33 4.67 7.73 27.75
N ARG A 34 4.65 6.44 27.37
CA ARG A 34 5.70 5.48 27.78
C ARG A 34 7.03 5.76 27.09
N ASN A 35 7.01 6.41 25.93
CA ASN A 35 8.21 6.88 25.26
C ASN A 35 8.66 8.19 25.93
N SER A 36 9.89 8.21 26.48
CA SER A 36 10.43 9.33 27.26
C SER A 36 10.39 10.67 26.50
N ARG A 37 10.51 10.61 25.17
CA ARG A 37 10.42 11.76 24.27
C ARG A 37 9.05 12.46 24.35
N TRP A 38 7.98 11.69 24.53
CA TRP A 38 6.59 12.16 24.55
C TRP A 38 6.04 12.37 25.96
N ALA A 39 6.69 11.82 26.98
CA ALA A 39 6.32 12.01 28.39
C ALA A 39 6.48 13.47 28.87
N LEU A 40 7.49 14.17 28.35
CA LEU A 40 7.80 15.57 28.67
C LEU A 40 6.83 16.57 28.00
N SER A 41 5.99 16.11 27.07
CA SER A 41 5.00 16.91 26.33
C SER A 41 3.72 17.20 27.14
N THR A 42 3.70 16.86 28.42
CA THR A 42 2.63 17.29 29.32
C THR A 42 2.81 18.79 29.55
N PRO A 43 1.81 19.66 29.26
CA PRO A 43 1.94 21.05 29.61
C PRO A 43 2.12 21.11 31.13
N SER A 44 3.28 21.59 31.57
CA SER A 44 3.41 22.09 32.92
C SER A 44 2.34 23.16 33.07
N TYR A 45 1.31 22.86 33.86
CA TYR A 45 0.44 23.91 34.38
C TYR A 45 1.37 25.03 34.90
N PRO A 46 1.15 26.31 34.56
CA PRO A 46 1.86 27.38 35.22
C PRO A 46 1.40 27.33 36.67
N SER A 47 2.13 26.59 37.50
CA SER A 47 1.96 26.64 38.94
C SER A 47 2.28 28.06 39.33
N ARG A 48 1.20 28.76 39.64
CA ARG A 48 1.09 30.09 40.22
C ARG A 48 2.34 30.52 41.00
N ASP A 49 2.87 31.66 40.56
CA ASP A 49 3.81 32.58 41.22
C ASP A 49 5.21 32.05 41.60
N PRO A 50 6.28 32.46 40.88
CA PRO A 50 7.67 32.20 41.26
C PRO A 50 8.15 33.04 42.46
N ALA A 51 7.24 33.77 43.13
CA ALA A 51 7.58 34.66 44.25
C ALA A 51 8.08 33.91 45.50
N LEU A 52 7.62 32.67 45.73
CA LEU A 52 8.03 31.86 46.89
C LEU A 52 9.37 31.14 46.69
N ALA A 53 9.74 30.83 45.44
CA ALA A 53 11.04 30.23 45.15
C ALA A 53 12.19 31.25 45.30
N SER A 54 11.90 32.52 45.03
CA SER A 54 12.85 33.63 45.23
C SER A 54 13.20 33.88 46.72
N SER A 55 12.32 33.53 47.67
CA SER A 55 12.52 33.87 49.09
C SER A 55 13.39 32.87 49.86
N LEU A 56 13.72 31.71 49.27
CA LEU A 56 14.47 30.64 49.94
C LEU A 56 15.94 30.51 49.49
N GLY A 57 16.44 31.44 48.67
CA GLY A 57 17.89 31.57 48.41
C GLY A 57 18.55 30.37 47.69
N LEU A 58 17.77 29.46 47.11
CA LEU A 58 18.30 28.36 46.31
C LEU A 58 18.64 28.86 44.90
N ARG A 59 19.87 29.36 44.73
CA ARG A 59 20.42 29.68 43.41
C ARG A 59 20.63 28.39 42.62
N ILE A 60 19.75 28.10 41.67
CA ILE A 60 20.10 27.25 40.53
C ILE A 60 20.76 28.14 39.50
N SER A 61 22.00 27.77 39.16
CA SER A 61 22.87 28.43 38.21
C SER A 61 22.20 28.64 36.84
N LYS A 62 22.33 29.88 36.35
CA LYS A 62 22.30 30.34 34.96
C LYS A 62 22.08 29.26 33.90
N ILE A 63 20.93 29.31 33.23
CA ILE A 63 20.77 28.82 31.86
C ILE A 63 20.99 30.04 30.95
N ALA A 64 22.03 29.95 30.12
CA ALA A 64 22.32 30.93 29.08
C ALA A 64 21.22 30.90 27.98
N PRO A 65 20.85 32.05 27.39
CA PRO A 65 19.96 32.08 26.25
C PRO A 65 20.79 31.94 24.97
N ASN A 66 20.88 30.72 24.44
CA ASN A 66 20.93 30.42 23.00
C ASN A 66 21.39 28.99 22.79
N THR A 67 20.46 28.13 22.40
CA THR A 67 20.77 26.99 21.54
C THR A 67 19.59 26.80 20.61
N TYR A 68 19.84 26.96 19.32
CA TYR A 68 18.92 26.71 18.23
C TYR A 68 18.53 25.22 18.20
N HIS A 69 17.46 24.85 18.90
CA HIS A 69 16.74 23.58 18.69
C HIS A 69 15.29 23.73 19.12
N SER A 70 14.48 24.51 18.39
CA SER A 70 13.06 24.70 18.74
C SER A 70 12.09 24.50 17.58
N GLY A 71 12.36 23.50 16.74
CA GLY A 71 11.38 22.95 15.79
C GLY A 71 10.91 21.53 16.14
N ARG A 72 11.58 20.84 17.08
CA ARG A 72 11.43 19.38 17.28
C ARG A 72 10.38 18.97 18.31
N GLY A 73 10.04 19.86 19.25
CA GLY A 73 9.04 19.60 20.30
C GLY A 73 7.62 20.05 19.96
N ASN A 74 7.46 20.94 18.97
CA ASN A 74 6.15 21.50 18.63
C ASN A 74 5.25 20.43 17.98
N THR A 75 5.79 19.63 17.06
CA THR A 75 5.03 18.60 16.33
C THR A 75 4.57 17.44 17.21
N GLU A 76 5.37 17.00 18.18
CA GLU A 76 4.97 15.95 19.14
C GLU A 76 3.87 16.44 20.10
N GLN A 77 3.98 17.70 20.52
CA GLN A 77 2.96 18.36 21.34
C GLN A 77 1.66 18.55 20.56
N GLU A 78 1.73 18.94 19.29
CA GLU A 78 0.58 19.06 18.38
C GLU A 78 -0.13 17.70 18.20
N LEU A 79 0.63 16.62 17.96
CA LEU A 79 0.06 15.27 17.85
C LEU A 79 -0.63 14.84 19.14
N MET A 80 0.00 15.05 20.29
CA MET A 80 -0.64 14.78 21.59
C MET A 80 -1.86 15.67 21.86
N ALA A 81 -1.82 16.94 21.45
CA ALA A 81 -2.93 17.88 21.59
C ALA A 81 -4.14 17.43 20.78
N GLY A 82 -3.93 16.92 19.56
CA GLY A 82 -5.01 16.37 18.72
C GLY A 82 -5.82 15.27 19.42
N PHE A 83 -5.17 14.35 20.14
CA PHE A 83 -5.88 13.34 20.93
C PHE A 83 -6.60 13.93 22.16
N GLN A 84 -6.05 14.97 22.78
CA GLN A 84 -6.71 15.64 23.90
C GLN A 84 -7.95 16.40 23.45
N ASP A 85 -7.88 17.08 22.30
CA ASP A 85 -9.00 17.79 21.71
C ASP A 85 -10.09 16.83 21.26
N LEU A 86 -9.73 15.72 20.61
CA LEU A 86 -10.67 14.65 20.28
C LEU A 86 -11.36 14.09 21.53
N LYS A 87 -10.61 13.85 22.61
CA LYS A 87 -11.18 13.36 23.87
C LYS A 87 -12.14 14.37 24.50
N ARG A 88 -11.85 15.67 24.43
CA ARG A 88 -12.76 16.73 24.91
C ARG A 88 -14.04 16.76 24.08
N LEU A 89 -13.90 16.76 22.75
CA LEU A 89 -15.02 16.77 21.80
C LEU A 89 -15.97 15.58 22.03
N VAL A 90 -15.44 14.36 22.11
CA VAL A 90 -16.23 13.12 22.26
C VAL A 90 -16.90 13.02 23.64
N LYS A 91 -16.35 13.70 24.66
CA LYS A 91 -16.92 13.66 26.01
C LYS A 91 -18.33 14.28 26.03
N ASP A 92 -18.50 15.39 25.31
CA ASP A 92 -19.70 16.21 25.35
C ASP A 92 -20.81 15.75 24.38
N ILE A 93 -20.55 14.69 23.60
CA ILE A 93 -21.44 14.20 22.54
C ILE A 93 -22.06 12.85 22.90
N GLU A 94 -23.35 12.68 22.67
CA GLU A 94 -24.06 11.41 22.96
C GLU A 94 -23.86 10.36 21.85
N ASP A 95 -24.01 10.75 20.58
CA ASP A 95 -23.83 9.88 19.41
C ASP A 95 -22.57 10.24 18.63
N VAL A 96 -21.66 9.28 18.48
CA VAL A 96 -20.40 9.49 17.77
C VAL A 96 -20.59 9.54 16.25
N HIS A 97 -21.66 8.95 15.73
CA HIS A 97 -21.94 8.98 14.29
C HIS A 97 -22.39 10.37 13.81
N SER A 98 -22.75 11.29 14.72
CA SER A 98 -23.07 12.68 14.34
C SER A 98 -21.84 13.51 13.98
N LEU A 99 -20.63 13.04 14.34
CA LEU A 99 -19.39 13.75 14.04
C LEU A 99 -18.83 13.35 12.68
N PRO A 100 -18.18 14.28 11.96
CA PRO A 100 -17.43 13.96 10.76
C PRO A 100 -16.34 12.92 11.05
N LEU A 101 -16.28 11.87 10.23
CA LEU A 101 -15.29 10.80 10.41
C LEU A 101 -13.85 11.32 10.29
N SER A 102 -13.64 12.35 9.45
CA SER A 102 -12.36 13.04 9.31
C SER A 102 -11.86 13.62 10.64
N THR A 103 -12.75 14.22 11.44
CA THR A 103 -12.39 14.77 12.76
C THR A 103 -12.01 13.67 13.75
N LEU A 104 -12.71 12.53 13.69
CA LEU A 104 -12.43 11.40 14.58
C LEU A 104 -11.10 10.71 14.26
N LEU A 105 -10.78 10.56 12.97
CA LEU A 105 -9.62 9.79 12.52
C LEU A 105 -8.36 10.63 12.31
N SER A 106 -8.47 11.94 12.09
CA SER A 106 -7.34 12.86 11.88
C SER A 106 -6.16 12.67 12.85
N PRO A 107 -6.33 12.56 14.18
CA PRO A 107 -5.19 12.36 15.08
C PRO A 107 -4.51 10.99 14.92
N PHE A 108 -5.27 9.94 14.53
CA PHE A 108 -4.71 8.61 14.25
C PHE A 108 -3.94 8.60 12.93
N LEU A 109 -4.50 9.20 11.87
CA LEU A 109 -3.86 9.31 10.56
C LEU A 109 -2.60 10.19 10.62
N ALA A 110 -2.63 11.26 11.42
CA ALA A 110 -1.47 12.11 11.65
C ALA A 110 -0.30 11.37 12.31
N ILE A 111 -0.57 10.44 13.25
CA ILE A 111 0.48 9.57 13.81
C ILE A 111 1.02 8.63 12.74
N ILE A 112 0.16 7.99 11.94
CA ILE A 112 0.57 7.01 10.92
C ILE A 112 1.45 7.65 9.83
N ARG A 113 1.17 8.92 9.48
CA ARG A 113 2.00 9.69 8.53
C ARG A 113 3.28 10.25 9.15
N SER A 114 3.40 10.28 10.47
CA SER A 114 4.51 10.92 11.16
C SER A 114 5.70 9.98 11.29
N SER A 115 6.83 10.37 10.67
CA SER A 115 8.12 9.69 10.84
C SER A 115 8.68 9.76 12.27
N LEU A 116 8.06 10.55 13.16
CA LEU A 116 8.41 10.63 14.58
C LEU A 116 7.71 9.53 15.41
N SER A 117 6.75 8.82 14.83
CA SER A 117 6.08 7.71 15.49
C SER A 117 6.98 6.47 15.48
N THR A 118 7.15 5.83 16.64
CA THR A 118 7.89 4.57 16.73
C THR A 118 6.98 3.40 16.37
N GLY A 119 7.54 2.28 15.92
CA GLY A 119 6.78 1.09 15.50
C GLY A 119 5.65 0.67 16.48
N PRO A 120 5.87 0.61 17.80
CA PRO A 120 4.80 0.31 18.76
C PRO A 120 3.67 1.35 18.81
N ILE A 121 3.97 2.65 18.64
CA ILE A 121 2.97 3.72 18.63
C ILE A 121 2.12 3.59 17.35
N THR A 122 2.77 3.43 16.20
CA THR A 122 2.10 3.26 14.89
C THR A 122 1.25 1.99 14.86
N SER A 123 1.76 0.87 15.40
CA SER A 123 1.02 -0.39 15.51
C SER A 123 -0.23 -0.27 16.39
N THR A 124 -0.15 0.51 17.47
CA THR A 124 -1.32 0.79 18.33
C THR A 124 -2.34 1.66 17.60
N ALA A 125 -1.89 2.68 16.85
CA ALA A 125 -2.78 3.51 16.04
C ALA A 125 -3.48 2.73 14.92
N LEU A 126 -2.77 1.82 14.24
CA LEU A 126 -3.36 0.93 13.23
C LEU A 126 -4.34 -0.08 13.84
N THR A 127 -4.04 -0.59 15.04
CA THR A 127 -4.96 -1.47 15.78
C THR A 127 -6.24 -0.72 16.18
N ALA A 128 -6.13 0.56 16.55
CA ALA A 128 -7.30 1.41 16.78
C ALA A 128 -8.16 1.54 15.51
N LEU A 129 -7.55 1.79 14.35
CA LEU A 129 -8.27 1.84 13.06
C LEU A 129 -9.00 0.53 12.76
N HIS A 130 -8.34 -0.62 12.95
CA HIS A 130 -8.97 -1.94 12.81
C HIS A 130 -10.19 -2.09 13.73
N ASN A 131 -10.06 -1.71 15.01
CA ASN A 131 -11.16 -1.78 15.97
C ASN A 131 -12.32 -0.84 15.61
N PHE A 132 -12.03 0.29 14.95
CA PHE A 132 -13.05 1.20 14.42
C PHE A 132 -13.84 0.59 13.25
N PHE A 133 -13.20 -0.22 12.40
CA PHE A 133 -13.90 -1.02 11.40
C PHE A 133 -14.80 -2.06 12.08
N LEU A 134 -14.28 -2.79 13.07
CA LEU A 134 -15.03 -3.84 13.77
C LEU A 134 -16.24 -3.32 14.57
N CYS A 135 -16.12 -2.13 15.19
CA CYS A 135 -17.22 -1.54 15.95
C CYS A 135 -18.23 -0.78 15.09
N GLY A 136 -18.05 -0.75 13.76
CA GLY A 136 -18.96 -0.11 12.82
C GLY A 136 -18.88 1.42 12.82
N LEU A 137 -17.77 2.01 13.29
CA LEU A 137 -17.55 3.46 13.22
C LEU A 137 -17.49 3.94 11.76
N PHE A 138 -16.93 3.09 10.89
CA PHE A 138 -17.01 3.25 9.44
C PHE A 138 -18.38 2.75 8.94
N SER A 139 -19.24 3.68 8.54
CA SER A 139 -20.53 3.39 7.93
C SER A 139 -20.63 4.09 6.57
N PRO A 140 -21.31 3.51 5.57
CA PRO A 140 -21.59 4.19 4.30
C PRO A 140 -22.35 5.51 4.47
N ALA A 141 -23.04 5.70 5.61
CA ALA A 141 -23.78 6.92 5.94
C ALA A 141 -22.94 7.97 6.71
N SER A 142 -21.67 7.70 7.00
CA SER A 142 -20.83 8.61 7.79
C SER A 142 -20.55 9.92 7.05
N VAL A 143 -20.58 11.04 7.79
CA VAL A 143 -20.26 12.36 7.26
C VAL A 143 -18.77 12.44 6.90
N SER A 144 -18.48 13.00 5.72
CA SER A 144 -17.12 13.15 5.17
C SER A 144 -16.39 11.84 4.83
N LEU A 145 -17.12 10.72 4.66
CA LEU A 145 -16.54 9.39 4.38
C LEU A 145 -15.51 9.40 3.24
N GLN A 146 -15.85 9.98 2.09
CA GLN A 146 -15.00 10.01 0.91
C GLN A 146 -13.65 10.70 1.15
N ALA A 147 -13.68 11.88 1.77
CA ALA A 147 -12.46 12.63 2.10
C ALA A 147 -11.60 11.86 3.10
N THR A 148 -12.24 11.20 4.07
CA THR A 148 -11.52 10.37 5.06
C THR A 148 -10.93 9.11 4.45
N LEU A 149 -11.60 8.49 3.47
CA LEU A 149 -11.08 7.32 2.77
C LEU A 149 -9.85 7.66 1.93
N ALA A 150 -9.83 8.82 1.29
CA ALA A 150 -8.66 9.31 0.57
C ALA A 150 -7.50 9.64 1.51
N GLU A 151 -7.78 10.24 2.67
CA GLU A 151 -6.74 10.46 3.68
C GLU A 151 -6.23 9.14 4.26
N LEU A 152 -7.11 8.14 4.43
CA LEU A 152 -6.77 6.80 4.89
C LEU A 152 -5.86 6.08 3.89
N SER A 153 -6.22 6.02 2.60
CA SER A 153 -5.39 5.34 1.57
C SER A 153 -4.01 5.97 1.50
N SER A 154 -3.96 7.30 1.36
CA SER A 154 -2.72 8.06 1.28
C SER A 154 -1.85 7.86 2.53
N SER A 155 -2.46 7.85 3.72
CA SER A 155 -1.74 7.62 4.98
C SER A 155 -1.19 6.19 5.10
N LEU A 156 -1.90 5.18 4.60
CA LEU A 156 -1.46 3.79 4.63
C LEU A 156 -0.35 3.51 3.60
N SER A 157 -0.44 4.10 2.40
CA SER A 157 0.54 3.94 1.33
C SER A 157 1.82 4.75 1.55
N SER A 158 1.70 5.93 2.17
CA SER A 158 2.85 6.78 2.52
C SER A 158 3.27 6.67 3.99
N CYS A 159 2.85 5.61 4.68
CA CYS A 159 3.15 5.40 6.09
C CYS A 159 4.66 5.44 6.34
N LYS A 160 5.09 6.29 7.28
CA LYS A 160 6.48 6.44 7.70
C LYS A 160 6.54 6.35 9.21
N PHE A 161 7.48 5.56 9.72
CA PHE A 161 7.71 5.43 11.15
C PHE A 161 9.21 5.27 11.42
N GLU A 162 9.62 5.61 12.63
CA GLU A 162 10.99 5.47 13.10
C GLU A 162 11.32 3.98 13.24
N ALA A 163 12.20 3.49 12.36
CA ALA A 163 12.67 2.11 12.37
C ALA A 163 13.26 1.81 13.75
N SER A 164 12.66 0.83 14.42
CA SER A 164 13.06 0.46 15.77
C SER A 164 13.80 -0.87 15.70
N ASP A 165 13.05 -1.94 15.44
CA ASP A 165 13.52 -3.31 15.33
C ASP A 165 12.81 -3.99 14.16
N SER A 166 13.53 -4.83 13.41
CA SER A 166 12.98 -5.44 12.19
C SER A 166 11.69 -6.23 12.45
N SER A 167 11.56 -6.89 13.60
CA SER A 167 10.34 -7.58 13.99
C SER A 167 9.17 -6.64 14.24
N GLY A 168 9.38 -5.54 14.96
CA GLY A 168 8.38 -4.52 15.23
C GLY A 168 7.93 -3.81 13.95
N ASP A 169 8.87 -3.52 13.07
CA ASP A 169 8.60 -2.91 11.76
C ASP A 169 7.71 -3.83 10.91
N GLU A 170 7.97 -5.15 10.89
CA GLU A 170 7.12 -6.12 10.21
C GLU A 170 5.72 -6.25 10.82
N VAL A 171 5.59 -6.11 12.14
CA VAL A 171 4.28 -6.06 12.81
C VAL A 171 3.48 -4.85 12.34
N VAL A 172 4.11 -3.69 12.16
CA VAL A 172 3.44 -2.50 11.61
C VAL A 172 2.95 -2.77 10.20
N LEU A 173 3.78 -3.34 9.32
CA LEU A 173 3.38 -3.69 7.96
C LEU A 173 2.20 -4.68 7.94
N LEU A 174 2.20 -5.70 8.80
CA LEU A 174 1.08 -6.62 8.95
C LEU A 174 -0.21 -5.89 9.37
N LYS A 175 -0.11 -4.91 10.27
CA LYS A 175 -1.25 -4.09 10.70
C LYS A 175 -1.75 -3.16 9.60
N ILE A 176 -0.87 -2.57 8.79
CA ILE A 176 -1.24 -1.79 7.61
C ILE A 176 -2.08 -2.65 6.67
N MET A 177 -1.60 -3.86 6.33
CA MET A 177 -2.34 -4.77 5.45
C MET A 177 -3.68 -5.21 6.03
N THR A 178 -3.78 -5.34 7.36
CA THR A 178 -5.03 -5.66 8.05
C THR A 178 -6.05 -4.54 7.84
N VAL A 179 -5.66 -3.28 8.06
CA VAL A 179 -6.52 -2.11 7.87
C VAL A 179 -6.92 -1.93 6.40
N ILE A 180 -5.99 -2.15 5.46
CA ILE A 180 -6.30 -2.16 4.02
C ILE A 180 -7.36 -3.21 3.70
N SER A 181 -7.24 -4.41 4.27
CA SER A 181 -8.22 -5.49 4.08
C SER A 181 -9.60 -5.10 4.61
N ASP A 182 -9.68 -4.51 5.80
CA ASP A 182 -10.95 -4.03 6.37
C ASP A 182 -11.60 -2.94 5.51
N ALA A 183 -10.80 -2.01 4.97
CA ALA A 183 -11.29 -0.92 4.14
C ALA A 183 -11.86 -1.42 2.79
N MET A 184 -11.12 -2.31 2.10
CA MET A 184 -11.49 -2.78 0.77
C MET A 184 -12.53 -3.91 0.79
N CYS A 185 -12.44 -4.83 1.75
CA CYS A 185 -13.35 -5.98 1.85
C CYS A 185 -14.56 -5.72 2.75
N GLY A 186 -14.58 -4.60 3.48
CA GLY A 186 -15.68 -4.21 4.36
C GLY A 186 -16.87 -3.59 3.63
N SER A 187 -17.86 -3.15 4.42
CA SER A 187 -19.09 -2.51 3.94
C SER A 187 -18.85 -1.22 3.15
N ILE A 188 -17.77 -0.51 3.44
CA ILE A 188 -17.41 0.74 2.77
C ILE A 188 -16.58 0.54 1.49
N GLY A 189 -16.11 -0.67 1.19
CA GLY A 189 -15.20 -0.92 0.08
C GLY A 189 -15.77 -0.48 -1.28
N ARG A 190 -17.10 -0.58 -1.46
CA ARG A 190 -17.82 -0.12 -2.65
C ARG A 190 -17.82 1.40 -2.83
N THR A 191 -17.44 2.15 -1.81
CA THR A 191 -17.42 3.62 -1.86
C THR A 191 -16.03 4.18 -2.19
N LEU A 192 -14.98 3.35 -2.15
CA LEU A 192 -13.63 3.77 -2.52
C LEU A 192 -13.57 4.15 -4.00
N GLY A 193 -12.76 5.16 -4.33
CA GLY A 193 -12.46 5.57 -5.69
C GLY A 193 -11.30 4.77 -6.28
N ASP A 194 -11.06 4.97 -7.57
CA ASP A 194 -10.02 4.28 -8.32
C ASP A 194 -8.64 4.51 -7.69
N ILE A 195 -8.27 5.76 -7.41
CA ILE A 195 -6.96 6.14 -6.85
C ILE A 195 -6.71 5.41 -5.52
N GLU A 196 -7.69 5.46 -4.60
CA GLU A 196 -7.55 4.86 -3.28
C GLU A 196 -7.35 3.33 -3.35
N ILE A 197 -8.02 2.65 -4.29
CA ILE A 197 -7.86 1.21 -4.51
C ILE A 197 -6.45 0.87 -5.01
N CYS A 198 -5.93 1.65 -5.96
CA CYS A 198 -4.60 1.40 -6.50
C CYS A 198 -3.50 1.67 -5.48
N GLU A 199 -3.57 2.76 -4.72
CA GLU A 199 -2.63 3.05 -3.63
C GLU A 199 -2.58 1.89 -2.62
N MET A 200 -3.74 1.39 -2.19
CA MET A 200 -3.84 0.27 -1.25
C MET A 200 -3.31 -1.04 -1.85
N LEU A 201 -3.67 -1.38 -3.08
CA LEU A 201 -3.19 -2.58 -3.77
C LEU A 201 -1.68 -2.55 -4.01
N GLU A 202 -1.13 -1.41 -4.43
CA GLU A 202 0.30 -1.19 -4.63
C GLU A 202 1.08 -1.43 -3.34
N THR A 203 0.54 -0.97 -2.21
CA THR A 203 1.14 -1.15 -0.89
C THR A 203 1.27 -2.63 -0.53
N VAL A 204 0.19 -3.41 -0.71
CA VAL A 204 0.18 -4.85 -0.39
C VAL A 204 1.02 -5.65 -1.40
N LEU A 205 0.93 -5.33 -2.70
CA LEU A 205 1.70 -5.97 -3.75
C LEU A 205 3.21 -5.72 -3.55
N THR A 206 3.61 -4.49 -3.25
CA THR A 206 5.00 -4.14 -2.95
C THR A 206 5.50 -4.92 -1.74
N THR A 207 4.73 -4.97 -0.65
CA THR A 207 5.08 -5.76 0.55
C THR A 207 5.26 -7.25 0.22
N SER A 208 4.41 -7.83 -0.63
CA SER A 208 4.50 -9.25 -1.04
C SER A 208 5.73 -9.57 -1.90
N CYS A 209 6.29 -8.57 -2.59
CA CYS A 209 7.40 -8.70 -3.52
C CYS A 209 8.77 -8.34 -2.93
N GLN A 210 8.81 -7.77 -1.72
CA GLN A 210 10.05 -7.28 -1.09
C GLN A 210 10.86 -8.39 -0.42
N MET A 211 11.92 -8.84 -1.08
CA MET A 211 12.74 -9.97 -0.60
C MET A 211 13.49 -9.72 0.73
N ARG A 212 13.58 -8.46 1.18
CA ARG A 212 14.19 -8.07 2.47
C ARG A 212 13.31 -8.39 3.68
N LEU A 213 12.01 -8.57 3.46
CA LEU A 213 11.04 -8.94 4.51
C LEU A 213 11.03 -10.44 4.75
N SER A 214 10.60 -10.84 5.95
CA SER A 214 10.45 -12.25 6.32
C SER A 214 9.51 -12.99 5.37
N GLU A 215 9.78 -14.30 5.20
CA GLU A 215 8.91 -15.13 4.38
C GLU A 215 7.48 -15.17 4.90
N ILE A 216 7.28 -15.20 6.23
CA ILE A 216 5.95 -15.20 6.85
C ILE A 216 5.17 -13.95 6.46
N LEU A 217 5.79 -12.77 6.56
CA LEU A 217 5.13 -11.52 6.20
C LEU A 217 4.80 -11.48 4.70
N ARG A 218 5.74 -11.87 3.82
CA ARG A 218 5.47 -11.93 2.37
C ARG A 218 4.34 -12.89 2.03
N ARG A 219 4.27 -14.05 2.67
CA ARG A 219 3.18 -15.03 2.47
C ARG A 219 1.85 -14.51 3.00
N SER A 220 1.86 -13.81 4.12
CA SER A 220 0.67 -13.14 4.65
C SER A 220 0.19 -12.04 3.70
N ALA A 221 1.11 -11.24 3.16
CA ALA A 221 0.83 -10.20 2.18
C ALA A 221 0.26 -10.77 0.88
N GLU A 222 0.84 -11.86 0.37
CA GLU A 222 0.32 -12.61 -0.78
C GLU A 222 -1.11 -13.12 -0.52
N GLY A 223 -1.39 -13.66 0.68
CA GLY A 223 -2.73 -14.08 1.08
C GLY A 223 -3.74 -12.93 1.10
N THR A 224 -3.38 -11.80 1.72
CA THR A 224 -4.21 -10.59 1.73
C THR A 224 -4.42 -10.05 0.32
N LEU A 225 -3.37 -9.96 -0.50
CA LEU A 225 -3.46 -9.51 -1.89
C LEU A 225 -4.45 -10.34 -2.68
N HIS A 226 -4.41 -11.67 -2.55
CA HIS A 226 -5.38 -12.54 -3.20
C HIS A 226 -6.82 -12.28 -2.75
N GLN A 227 -7.05 -11.92 -1.49
CA GLN A 227 -8.39 -11.54 -1.03
C GLN A 227 -8.84 -10.21 -1.66
N LEU A 228 -7.97 -9.20 -1.69
CA LEU A 228 -8.28 -7.90 -2.29
C LEU A 228 -8.56 -8.01 -3.78
N VAL A 229 -7.73 -8.76 -4.51
CA VAL A 229 -7.90 -9.03 -5.95
C VAL A 229 -9.23 -9.71 -6.22
N ARG A 230 -9.64 -10.71 -5.42
CA ARG A 230 -10.97 -11.33 -5.58
C ARG A 230 -12.09 -10.32 -5.42
N THR A 231 -12.02 -9.46 -4.39
CA THR A 231 -13.04 -8.44 -4.14
C THR A 231 -13.13 -7.44 -5.31
N VAL A 232 -11.99 -6.93 -5.78
CA VAL A 232 -11.92 -5.95 -6.85
C VAL A 232 -12.39 -6.53 -8.19
N PHE A 233 -11.92 -7.72 -8.57
CA PHE A 233 -12.32 -8.36 -9.83
C PHE A 233 -13.75 -8.92 -9.80
N ALA A 234 -14.27 -9.33 -8.63
CA ALA A 234 -15.66 -9.72 -8.51
C ALA A 234 -16.61 -8.58 -8.91
N ARG A 235 -16.20 -7.32 -8.69
CA ARG A 235 -16.98 -6.13 -9.06
C ARG A 235 -17.24 -6.00 -10.57
N LEU A 236 -16.40 -6.60 -11.44
CA LEU A 236 -16.67 -6.66 -12.89
C LEU A 236 -17.98 -7.39 -13.22
N HIS A 237 -18.53 -8.20 -12.31
CA HIS A 237 -19.83 -8.81 -12.51
C HIS A 237 -20.99 -7.82 -12.35
N GLU A 238 -20.79 -6.76 -11.58
CA GLU A 238 -21.80 -5.75 -11.25
C GLU A 238 -21.74 -4.53 -12.16
N LEU A 239 -20.57 -4.22 -12.72
CA LEU A 239 -20.36 -3.10 -13.63
C LEU A 239 -20.98 -3.37 -15.01
N ASP A 240 -21.36 -2.31 -15.71
CA ASP A 240 -21.81 -2.40 -17.11
C ASP A 240 -20.60 -2.26 -18.06
N PRO A 241 -20.29 -3.26 -18.91
CA PRO A 241 -19.10 -3.22 -19.76
C PRO A 241 -19.08 -2.05 -20.74
N GLU A 242 -20.22 -1.71 -21.36
CA GLU A 242 -20.26 -0.66 -22.38
C GLU A 242 -20.03 0.73 -21.76
N ALA A 243 -20.69 1.01 -20.64
CA ALA A 243 -20.53 2.29 -19.94
C ALA A 243 -19.11 2.49 -19.39
N GLU A 244 -18.48 1.44 -18.86
CA GLU A 244 -17.14 1.55 -18.29
C GLU A 244 -16.05 1.68 -19.37
N GLU A 245 -16.18 0.96 -20.48
CA GLU A 245 -15.23 1.07 -21.61
C GLU A 245 -15.31 2.47 -22.25
N GLN A 246 -16.51 3.05 -22.35
CA GLN A 246 -16.65 4.44 -22.83
C GLN A 246 -15.93 5.43 -21.91
N LYS A 247 -16.06 5.28 -20.58
CA LYS A 247 -15.36 6.14 -19.62
C LYS A 247 -13.84 6.03 -19.75
N VAL A 248 -13.31 4.83 -19.98
CA VAL A 248 -11.87 4.63 -20.18
C VAL A 248 -11.40 5.31 -21.48
N ALA A 249 -12.17 5.20 -22.56
CA ALA A 249 -11.86 5.87 -23.82
C ALA A 249 -11.87 7.41 -23.69
N ASP A 250 -12.85 7.96 -22.97
CA ASP A 250 -12.97 9.42 -22.76
C ASP A 250 -11.81 9.98 -21.90
N VAL A 251 -11.20 9.16 -21.03
CA VAL A 251 -10.07 9.55 -20.17
C VAL A 251 -8.72 9.49 -20.90
N ASP A 252 -8.53 8.58 -21.87
CA ASP A 252 -7.28 8.49 -22.63
C ASP A 252 -7.08 9.71 -23.57
N ASP A 253 -8.16 10.38 -23.98
CA ASP A 253 -8.15 11.59 -24.81
C ASP A 253 -7.91 12.89 -24.00
N SER A 254 -8.00 12.86 -22.67
CA SER A 254 -7.84 14.03 -21.80
C SER A 254 -6.68 13.79 -20.84
N GLU A 255 -5.51 14.42 -21.11
CA GLU A 255 -4.24 14.34 -20.36
C GLU A 255 -4.30 13.59 -19.02
N GLY A 256 -3.79 12.35 -19.05
CA GLY A 256 -4.00 11.31 -18.05
C GLY A 256 -3.72 11.73 -16.60
N GLY A 257 -4.77 11.66 -15.79
CA GLY A 257 -4.66 11.72 -14.35
C GLY A 257 -3.70 10.64 -13.84
N GLU A 258 -2.79 11.05 -12.96
CA GLU A 258 -1.70 10.26 -12.37
C GLU A 258 -2.21 9.04 -11.58
N MET A 259 -2.58 7.98 -12.28
CA MET A 259 -3.03 6.73 -11.68
C MET A 259 -2.17 5.59 -12.18
N LYS A 260 -0.91 5.58 -11.72
CA LYS A 260 0.09 4.59 -12.10
C LYS A 260 0.58 3.84 -10.88
N MET A 261 0.39 2.54 -10.87
CA MET A 261 0.95 1.67 -9.84
C MET A 261 2.39 1.28 -10.21
N SER A 262 3.28 1.27 -9.22
CA SER A 262 4.68 0.88 -9.39
C SER A 262 5.08 -0.21 -8.40
N VAL A 263 5.82 -1.22 -8.86
CA VAL A 263 6.37 -2.25 -7.96
C VAL A 263 7.88 -2.13 -7.96
N SER A 264 8.41 -1.49 -6.92
CA SER A 264 9.85 -1.37 -6.69
C SER A 264 10.33 -2.49 -5.77
N THR A 265 11.07 -3.46 -6.31
CA THR A 265 11.62 -4.62 -5.56
C THR A 265 12.89 -4.27 -4.77
N THR A 266 13.50 -3.11 -5.02
CA THR A 266 14.83 -2.72 -4.51
C THR A 266 14.86 -1.48 -3.61
N GLY A 267 13.71 -0.83 -3.37
CA GLY A 267 13.63 0.38 -2.54
C GLY A 267 13.57 0.09 -1.03
N PRO A 268 14.11 0.96 -0.15
CA PRO A 268 13.84 0.90 1.28
C PRO A 268 12.36 1.21 1.55
N VAL A 269 11.73 0.40 2.41
CA VAL A 269 10.30 0.41 2.74
C VAL A 269 9.83 1.74 3.35
N VAL A 270 10.76 2.54 3.85
CA VAL A 270 10.52 3.84 4.49
C VAL A 270 11.73 4.70 4.14
N GLN A 271 11.52 5.97 3.75
CA GLN A 271 12.62 6.94 3.53
C GLN A 271 13.55 6.93 4.74
N SER A 272 14.67 6.22 4.60
CA SER A 272 15.65 5.97 5.64
C SER A 272 16.63 7.15 5.63
N GLN A 273 16.66 7.95 6.69
CA GLN A 273 17.83 8.78 6.97
C GLN A 273 18.76 7.99 7.87
N GLU A 274 19.81 7.41 7.27
CA GLU A 274 20.99 7.01 8.03
C GLU A 274 21.76 8.27 8.44
N THR A 275 21.80 8.56 9.74
CA THR A 275 22.76 9.53 10.30
C THR A 275 24.09 8.83 10.56
N SER A 276 25.10 9.15 9.76
CA SER A 276 26.49 8.73 9.97
C SER A 276 27.10 9.40 11.22
N PRO A 277 28.01 8.73 11.96
CA PRO A 277 28.68 9.31 13.12
C PRO A 277 29.89 10.19 12.73
N PRO A 278 30.29 11.18 13.57
CA PRO A 278 31.39 12.08 13.27
C PRO A 278 32.75 11.50 13.69
N GLY A 279 33.73 11.55 12.78
CA GLY A 279 35.15 11.26 13.03
C GLY A 279 36.01 12.42 12.53
N GLU A 280 36.96 12.84 13.38
CA GLU A 280 37.78 14.05 13.31
C GLU A 280 39.01 13.97 12.38
N GLN A 281 39.51 15.16 11.97
CA GLN A 281 40.92 15.52 11.60
C GLN A 281 41.47 14.99 10.25
N ASP A 282 42.27 15.70 9.42
CA ASP A 282 42.95 17.00 9.44
C ASP A 282 43.48 17.31 8.00
N GLY A 283 43.70 18.60 7.70
CA GLY A 283 44.65 19.19 6.75
C GLY A 283 44.81 18.70 5.30
N SER A 284 44.46 19.54 4.31
CA SER A 284 45.40 20.25 3.40
C SER A 284 44.75 20.73 2.08
N ILE A 285 44.99 21.99 1.73
CA ILE A 285 44.72 22.65 0.43
C ILE A 285 46.11 22.75 -0.28
N PRO A 286 46.24 22.64 -1.61
CA PRO A 286 46.13 23.82 -2.48
C PRO A 286 45.57 23.60 -3.92
N GLU A 287 45.04 24.70 -4.47
CA GLU A 287 45.12 25.21 -5.87
C GLU A 287 44.75 24.27 -7.04
N GLY A 288 43.97 24.63 -8.07
CA GLY A 288 43.43 25.90 -8.54
C GLY A 288 43.19 25.76 -10.06
N ASN A 289 42.00 26.09 -10.56
CA ASN A 289 41.81 26.87 -11.79
C ASN A 289 40.32 27.16 -12.07
N GLU A 290 40.09 28.42 -12.38
CA GLU A 290 38.85 29.14 -12.70
C GLU A 290 38.18 28.56 -13.99
N VAL A 291 36.90 28.80 -14.32
CA VAL A 291 36.36 30.09 -14.81
C VAL A 291 34.83 29.97 -15.06
N GLN A 292 34.09 31.02 -14.64
CA GLN A 292 32.82 31.62 -15.12
C GLN A 292 31.44 30.95 -14.94
N ALA A 293 30.66 31.58 -14.06
CA ALA A 293 29.23 31.84 -14.24
C ALA A 293 28.99 33.12 -15.07
N PRO A 294 27.80 33.28 -15.66
CA PRO A 294 27.07 34.54 -15.46
C PRO A 294 25.65 34.32 -14.93
N GLU A 295 25.26 35.28 -14.09
CA GLU A 295 23.93 35.50 -13.53
C GLU A 295 22.90 35.80 -14.63
N GLU A 296 21.67 35.30 -14.46
CA GLU A 296 20.50 36.02 -14.94
C GLU A 296 19.32 35.84 -13.98
N SER A 297 18.74 36.99 -13.64
CA SER A 297 17.71 37.30 -12.67
C SER A 297 16.32 36.77 -13.04
N VAL A 298 15.57 36.24 -12.08
CA VAL A 298 14.11 36.05 -12.19
C VAL A 298 13.39 36.71 -10.99
N PRO A 299 12.31 37.49 -11.18
CA PRO A 299 11.65 38.28 -10.13
C PRO A 299 10.71 37.45 -9.21
N PRO A 300 10.25 38.01 -8.08
CA PRO A 300 9.51 37.26 -7.06
C PRO A 300 8.04 37.03 -7.44
N GLU A 301 7.65 35.78 -7.62
CA GLU A 301 6.25 35.38 -7.71
C GLU A 301 5.59 35.33 -6.32
N GLN A 302 4.34 35.75 -6.32
CA GLN A 302 3.51 36.07 -5.17
C GLN A 302 3.01 34.79 -4.49
N LEU A 303 2.96 34.84 -3.16
CA LEU A 303 2.33 33.84 -2.30
C LEU A 303 0.83 33.81 -2.60
N GLU A 304 0.37 32.85 -3.40
CA GLU A 304 -1.06 32.52 -3.48
C GLU A 304 -1.45 31.72 -2.24
N GLU A 305 -2.15 32.39 -1.33
CA GLU A 305 -2.95 31.77 -0.27
C GLU A 305 -3.99 30.83 -0.90
N ARG A 306 -3.76 29.52 -0.74
CA ARG A 306 -4.69 28.47 -1.15
C ARG A 306 -6.01 28.63 -0.39
N GLN A 307 -7.00 29.20 -1.07
CA GLN A 307 -8.38 29.31 -0.56
C GLN A 307 -9.00 27.92 -0.35
N PRO A 308 -9.91 27.76 0.62
CA PRO A 308 -10.50 26.46 0.98
C PRO A 308 -11.41 25.94 -0.13
N GLU A 309 -11.21 24.67 -0.50
CA GLU A 309 -11.97 24.00 -1.55
C GLU A 309 -13.47 23.92 -1.21
N THR A 310 -14.29 24.35 -2.16
CA THR A 310 -15.75 24.17 -2.21
C THR A 310 -16.14 22.68 -2.16
N PRO A 311 -17.38 22.34 -1.74
CA PRO A 311 -17.76 20.97 -1.44
C PRO A 311 -17.64 20.06 -2.67
N SER A 312 -16.73 19.08 -2.52
CA SER A 312 -16.47 17.94 -3.40
C SER A 312 -17.71 17.46 -4.15
N ALA A 313 -17.62 17.43 -5.48
CA ALA A 313 -18.49 16.58 -6.30
C ALA A 313 -18.51 15.14 -5.72
N PRO A 314 -19.63 14.41 -5.83
CA PRO A 314 -19.68 13.02 -5.37
C PRO A 314 -18.65 12.20 -6.15
N ARG A 315 -17.59 11.74 -5.45
CA ARG A 315 -16.57 10.87 -6.04
C ARG A 315 -17.23 9.56 -6.49
N ILE A 316 -16.86 9.15 -7.70
CA ILE A 316 -17.42 7.95 -8.33
C ILE A 316 -16.73 6.74 -7.71
N PRO A 317 -17.48 5.73 -7.26
CA PRO A 317 -16.94 4.44 -6.86
C PRO A 317 -16.01 3.83 -7.91
N TYR A 318 -14.93 3.16 -7.48
CA TYR A 318 -13.91 2.61 -8.38
C TYR A 318 -14.50 1.76 -9.52
N GLY A 319 -13.97 1.94 -10.72
CA GLY A 319 -14.48 1.32 -11.93
C GLY A 319 -13.47 0.41 -12.60
N LEU A 320 -13.60 0.33 -13.92
CA LEU A 320 -12.65 -0.36 -14.79
C LEU A 320 -11.19 0.18 -14.73
N PRO A 321 -10.90 1.49 -14.51
CA PRO A 321 -9.53 2.00 -14.50
C PRO A 321 -8.60 1.35 -13.47
N SER A 322 -9.01 1.23 -12.21
CA SER A 322 -8.20 0.58 -11.17
C SER A 322 -7.93 -0.90 -11.46
N ILE A 323 -8.91 -1.59 -12.03
CA ILE A 323 -8.80 -3.01 -12.40
C ILE A 323 -7.84 -3.20 -13.58
N LEU A 324 -7.92 -2.31 -14.57
CA LEU A 324 -7.01 -2.28 -15.71
C LEU A 324 -5.57 -2.05 -15.27
N GLU A 325 -5.34 -1.08 -14.39
CA GLU A 325 -4.00 -0.76 -13.91
C GLU A 325 -3.41 -1.92 -13.10
N LEU A 326 -4.22 -2.58 -12.25
CA LEU A 326 -3.76 -3.77 -11.52
C LEU A 326 -3.37 -4.89 -12.48
N LEU A 327 -4.20 -5.19 -13.48
CA LEU A 327 -3.90 -6.21 -14.48
C LEU A 327 -2.64 -5.87 -15.28
N ARG A 328 -2.49 -4.60 -15.67
CA ARG A 328 -1.34 -4.07 -16.40
C ARG A 328 -0.05 -4.28 -15.60
N VAL A 329 -0.03 -3.89 -14.33
CA VAL A 329 1.14 -4.07 -13.45
C VAL A 329 1.46 -5.55 -13.25
N LEU A 330 0.46 -6.40 -13.00
CA LEU A 330 0.68 -7.83 -12.86
C LEU A 330 1.31 -8.43 -14.12
N ILE A 331 0.81 -8.08 -15.31
CA ILE A 331 1.35 -8.56 -16.58
C ILE A 331 2.77 -8.02 -16.82
N ASN A 332 3.04 -6.75 -16.48
CA ASN A 332 4.37 -6.17 -16.63
C ASN A 332 5.42 -6.90 -15.77
N ILE A 333 5.07 -7.28 -14.54
CA ILE A 333 5.95 -8.06 -13.66
C ILE A 333 6.31 -9.43 -14.27
N LEU A 334 5.47 -9.96 -15.17
CA LEU A 334 5.72 -11.24 -15.84
C LEU A 334 6.74 -11.15 -16.98
N ASP A 335 7.15 -9.97 -17.45
CA ASP A 335 8.07 -9.84 -18.60
C ASP A 335 9.43 -10.49 -18.30
N PRO A 336 9.77 -11.64 -18.90
CA PRO A 336 11.01 -12.38 -18.58
C PRO A 336 12.29 -11.59 -18.91
N ASN A 337 12.20 -10.58 -19.77
CA ASN A 337 13.33 -9.76 -20.17
C ASN A 337 13.66 -8.69 -19.13
N ASP A 338 12.71 -8.36 -18.25
CA ASP A 338 12.92 -7.38 -17.19
C ASP A 338 13.73 -7.98 -16.03
N GLN A 339 14.98 -7.55 -15.91
CA GLN A 339 15.89 -7.99 -14.85
C GLN A 339 15.55 -7.39 -13.48
N ALA A 340 14.67 -6.38 -13.40
CA ALA A 340 14.22 -5.80 -12.12
C ALA A 340 13.33 -6.77 -11.32
N HIS A 341 12.69 -7.73 -11.99
CA HIS A 341 11.75 -8.67 -11.38
C HIS A 341 12.37 -10.06 -11.18
N THR A 342 12.55 -10.42 -9.91
CA THR A 342 13.06 -11.73 -9.50
C THR A 342 12.03 -12.85 -9.76
N ASP A 343 12.49 -14.11 -9.81
CA ASP A 343 11.60 -15.28 -9.92
C ASP A 343 10.55 -15.33 -8.80
N SER A 344 10.90 -14.91 -7.58
CA SER A 344 9.95 -14.84 -6.47
C SER A 344 8.85 -13.82 -6.73
N THR A 345 9.19 -12.63 -7.24
CA THR A 345 8.24 -11.59 -7.65
C THR A 345 7.32 -12.10 -8.76
N ARG A 346 7.89 -12.78 -9.77
CA ARG A 346 7.12 -13.40 -10.87
C ARG A 346 6.15 -14.46 -10.37
N LEU A 347 6.56 -15.29 -9.41
CA LEU A 347 5.69 -16.30 -8.82
C LEU A 347 4.50 -15.67 -8.08
N THR A 348 4.72 -14.59 -7.33
CA THR A 348 3.64 -13.84 -6.68
C THR A 348 2.69 -13.24 -7.72
N ALA A 349 3.22 -12.63 -8.79
CA ALA A 349 2.42 -12.08 -9.88
C ALA A 349 1.62 -13.16 -10.63
N LEU A 350 2.22 -14.31 -10.94
CA LEU A 350 1.55 -15.44 -11.60
C LEU A 350 0.37 -15.97 -10.76
N ARG A 351 0.58 -16.13 -9.44
CA ARG A 351 -0.48 -16.60 -8.53
C ARG A 351 -1.60 -15.57 -8.39
N THR A 352 -1.24 -14.30 -8.28
CA THR A 352 -2.21 -13.20 -8.20
C THR A 352 -3.01 -13.07 -9.50
N LEU A 353 -2.35 -13.18 -10.66
CA LEU A 353 -3.01 -13.20 -11.96
C LEU A 353 -3.97 -14.39 -12.08
N ASN A 354 -3.55 -15.58 -11.62
CA ASN A 354 -4.42 -16.75 -11.60
C ASN A 354 -5.67 -16.50 -10.74
N VAL A 355 -5.52 -15.86 -9.57
CA VAL A 355 -6.66 -15.48 -8.71
C VAL A 355 -7.58 -14.46 -9.39
N ALA A 356 -7.03 -13.46 -10.10
CA ALA A 356 -7.81 -12.49 -10.85
C ALA A 356 -8.65 -13.14 -11.96
N LEU A 357 -8.05 -14.07 -12.72
CA LEU A 357 -8.74 -14.82 -13.77
C LEU A 357 -9.84 -15.73 -13.19
N GLU A 358 -9.55 -16.45 -12.10
CA GLU A 358 -10.54 -17.28 -11.39
C GLU A 358 -11.71 -16.45 -10.85
N ALA A 359 -11.44 -15.26 -10.29
CA ALA A 359 -12.47 -14.39 -9.72
C ALA A 359 -13.40 -13.80 -10.79
N THR A 360 -12.87 -13.48 -11.97
CA THR A 360 -13.64 -12.85 -13.05
C THR A 360 -14.34 -13.88 -13.94
N GLY A 361 -13.74 -15.05 -14.12
CA GLY A 361 -14.24 -16.05 -15.06
C GLY A 361 -14.35 -15.51 -16.49
N ALA A 362 -15.37 -15.96 -17.21
CA ALA A 362 -15.63 -15.54 -18.59
C ALA A 362 -16.03 -14.06 -18.73
N ARG A 363 -16.37 -13.38 -17.62
CA ARG A 363 -16.81 -11.99 -17.64
C ARG A 363 -15.71 -11.04 -18.09
N ILE A 364 -14.44 -11.42 -17.96
CA ILE A 364 -13.30 -10.63 -18.44
C ILE A 364 -13.35 -10.39 -19.95
N CYS A 365 -13.98 -11.31 -20.70
CA CYS A 365 -14.17 -11.15 -22.15
C CYS A 365 -15.17 -10.05 -22.53
N ALA A 366 -16.03 -9.62 -21.61
CA ALA A 366 -16.98 -8.55 -21.85
C ALA A 366 -16.30 -7.17 -21.92
N TYR A 367 -15.07 -7.06 -21.42
CA TYR A 367 -14.26 -5.84 -21.39
C TYR A 367 -13.11 -5.95 -22.41
N PRO A 368 -13.21 -5.32 -23.59
CA PRO A 368 -12.16 -5.34 -24.61
C PRO A 368 -10.79 -4.86 -24.10
N SER A 369 -10.74 -3.82 -23.26
CA SER A 369 -9.50 -3.28 -22.71
C SER A 369 -8.72 -4.31 -21.88
N LEU A 370 -9.40 -4.99 -20.95
CA LEU A 370 -8.83 -6.08 -20.15
C LEU A 370 -8.43 -7.27 -21.02
N SER A 371 -9.26 -7.59 -22.02
CA SER A 371 -8.99 -8.69 -22.94
C SER A 371 -7.72 -8.44 -23.77
N ALA A 372 -7.52 -7.21 -24.24
CA ALA A 372 -6.35 -6.82 -25.05
C ALA A 372 -5.04 -7.01 -24.26
N LEU A 373 -5.00 -6.57 -23.00
CA LEU A 373 -3.83 -6.76 -22.14
C LEU A 373 -3.41 -8.23 -22.03
N ILE A 374 -4.37 -9.14 -21.88
CA ILE A 374 -4.11 -10.58 -21.79
C ILE A 374 -3.72 -11.16 -23.15
N LEU A 375 -4.39 -10.76 -24.23
CA LEU A 375 -4.14 -11.27 -25.58
C LEU A 375 -2.76 -10.86 -26.11
N ASP A 376 -2.32 -9.65 -25.80
CA ASP A 376 -1.08 -9.08 -26.33
C ASP A 376 0.11 -9.45 -25.44
N HIS A 377 0.26 -8.76 -24.32
CA HIS A 377 1.40 -8.91 -23.43
C HIS A 377 1.27 -10.14 -22.52
N GLY A 378 0.08 -10.43 -22.01
CA GLY A 378 -0.17 -11.56 -21.11
C GLY A 378 0.21 -12.90 -21.73
N CYS A 379 -0.33 -13.23 -22.90
CA CYS A 379 -0.04 -14.49 -23.61
C CYS A 379 1.45 -14.59 -23.99
N LYS A 380 2.05 -13.50 -24.48
CA LYS A 380 3.47 -13.45 -24.82
C LYS A 380 4.34 -13.83 -23.63
N PHE A 381 4.15 -13.17 -22.49
CA PHE A 381 4.97 -13.41 -21.31
C PHE A 381 4.69 -14.78 -20.68
N LEU A 382 3.43 -15.20 -20.59
CA LEU A 382 3.07 -16.53 -20.07
C LEU A 382 3.68 -17.65 -20.91
N PHE A 383 3.67 -17.57 -22.24
CA PHE A 383 4.29 -18.59 -23.09
C PHE A 383 5.82 -18.58 -23.03
N GLN A 384 6.44 -17.42 -22.82
CA GLN A 384 7.88 -17.36 -22.56
C GLN A 384 8.22 -17.99 -21.20
N LEU A 385 7.43 -17.74 -20.15
CA LEU A 385 7.61 -18.36 -18.85
C LEU A 385 7.29 -19.86 -18.85
N ALA A 386 6.36 -20.32 -19.69
CA ALA A 386 6.12 -21.75 -19.92
C ALA A 386 7.29 -22.49 -20.58
N ARG A 387 8.34 -21.76 -20.99
CA ARG A 387 9.61 -22.31 -21.48
C ARG A 387 10.75 -22.18 -20.46
N SER A 388 10.47 -21.71 -19.25
CA SER A 388 11.50 -21.54 -18.21
C SER A 388 12.03 -22.88 -17.73
N ASP A 389 13.33 -22.96 -17.47
CA ASP A 389 13.96 -24.13 -16.85
C ASP A 389 13.66 -24.24 -15.34
N HIS A 390 13.15 -23.17 -14.72
CA HIS A 390 12.79 -23.17 -13.31
C HIS A 390 11.44 -23.89 -13.10
N PRO A 391 11.39 -25.05 -12.41
CA PRO A 391 10.20 -25.91 -12.38
C PRO A 391 8.98 -25.24 -11.73
N VAL A 392 9.20 -24.43 -10.68
CA VAL A 392 8.11 -23.73 -9.98
C VAL A 392 7.49 -22.62 -10.83
N VAL A 393 8.30 -21.87 -11.60
CA VAL A 393 7.83 -20.83 -12.52
C VAL A 393 7.06 -21.48 -13.65
N LEU A 394 7.61 -22.56 -14.23
CA LEU A 394 6.95 -23.36 -15.25
C LEU A 394 5.58 -23.85 -14.78
N GLN A 395 5.50 -24.52 -13.63
CA GLN A 395 4.24 -25.05 -13.09
C GLN A 395 3.21 -23.92 -12.86
N SER A 396 3.64 -22.80 -12.28
CA SER A 396 2.74 -21.67 -12.01
C SER A 396 2.25 -21.03 -13.31
N SER A 397 3.10 -20.97 -14.34
CA SER A 397 2.77 -20.44 -15.66
C SER A 397 1.79 -21.36 -16.38
N LEU A 398 2.02 -22.68 -16.37
CA LEU A 398 1.10 -23.65 -16.96
C LEU A 398 -0.28 -23.62 -16.29
N ARG A 399 -0.33 -23.43 -14.96
CA ARG A 399 -1.58 -23.24 -14.24
C ARG A 399 -2.29 -21.96 -14.70
N ALA A 400 -1.59 -20.84 -14.74
CA ALA A 400 -2.17 -19.56 -15.18
C ALA A 400 -2.66 -19.64 -16.63
N ILE A 401 -1.92 -20.29 -17.53
CA ILE A 401 -2.31 -20.53 -18.93
C ILE A 401 -3.57 -21.39 -19.01
N THR A 402 -3.66 -22.45 -18.21
CA THR A 402 -4.83 -23.33 -18.20
C THR A 402 -6.07 -22.57 -17.76
N THR A 403 -5.99 -21.85 -16.64
CA THR A 403 -7.06 -20.98 -16.14
C THR A 403 -7.44 -19.93 -17.18
N MET A 404 -6.47 -19.28 -17.83
CA MET A 404 -6.71 -18.31 -18.90
C MET A 404 -7.49 -18.91 -20.07
N PHE A 405 -7.16 -20.13 -20.51
CA PHE A 405 -7.90 -20.80 -21.58
C PHE A 405 -9.31 -21.22 -21.16
N GLU A 406 -9.52 -21.58 -19.89
CA GLU A 406 -10.85 -21.88 -19.37
C GLU A 406 -11.73 -20.63 -19.34
N THR A 407 -11.19 -19.50 -18.91
CA THR A 407 -11.95 -18.25 -18.78
C THR A 407 -12.14 -17.52 -20.11
N MET A 408 -11.14 -17.51 -20.99
CA MET A 408 -11.14 -16.73 -22.25
C MET A 408 -11.18 -17.58 -23.52
N ARG A 409 -11.66 -18.83 -23.42
CA ARG A 409 -11.79 -19.78 -24.54
C ARG A 409 -12.24 -19.18 -25.89
N PRO A 410 -13.31 -18.36 -25.98
CA PRO A 410 -13.80 -17.88 -27.29
C PRO A 410 -12.79 -16.98 -28.02
N LYS A 411 -11.94 -16.25 -27.29
CA LYS A 411 -10.98 -15.28 -27.87
C LYS A 411 -9.59 -15.88 -28.11
N LEU A 412 -9.27 -17.05 -27.55
CA LEU A 412 -7.92 -17.62 -27.51
C LEU A 412 -7.71 -18.87 -28.38
N LYS A 413 -8.53 -19.11 -29.41
CA LYS A 413 -8.45 -20.36 -30.19
C LYS A 413 -7.08 -20.59 -30.84
N LEU A 414 -6.50 -19.56 -31.45
CA LEU A 414 -5.19 -19.65 -32.10
C LEU A 414 -4.05 -19.82 -31.08
N GLN A 415 -4.13 -19.11 -29.97
CA GLN A 415 -3.17 -19.22 -28.87
C GLN A 415 -3.24 -20.62 -28.22
N HIS A 416 -4.43 -21.22 -28.15
CA HIS A 416 -4.62 -22.57 -27.65
C HIS A 416 -4.03 -23.62 -28.60
N GLU A 417 -4.23 -23.47 -29.90
CA GLU A 417 -3.59 -24.33 -30.91
C GLU A 417 -2.07 -24.26 -30.84
N LEU A 418 -1.52 -23.04 -30.78
CA LEU A 418 -0.08 -22.81 -30.63
C LEU A 418 0.48 -23.45 -29.36
N PHE A 419 -0.24 -23.31 -28.23
CA PHE A 419 0.18 -23.90 -26.96
C PHE A 419 0.15 -25.43 -26.99
N LEU A 420 -0.90 -26.03 -27.58
CA LEU A 420 -0.97 -27.49 -27.74
C LEU A 420 0.19 -28.00 -28.61
N ALA A 421 0.44 -27.37 -29.77
CA ALA A 421 1.58 -27.71 -30.62
C ALA A 421 2.91 -27.63 -29.84
N PHE A 422 3.12 -26.54 -29.11
CA PHE A 422 4.30 -26.36 -28.26
C PHE A 422 4.45 -27.46 -27.19
N THR A 423 3.36 -27.85 -26.51
CA THR A 423 3.42 -28.92 -25.50
C THR A 423 3.70 -30.29 -26.11
N ILE A 424 3.15 -30.59 -27.28
CA ILE A 424 3.40 -31.83 -28.02
C ILE A 424 4.88 -31.90 -28.43
N ASP A 425 5.43 -30.81 -28.99
CA ASP A 425 6.84 -30.74 -29.38
C ASP A 425 7.77 -30.96 -28.17
N ARG A 426 7.42 -30.45 -26.99
CA ARG A 426 8.21 -30.60 -25.75
C ARG A 426 8.14 -31.99 -25.15
N LEU A 427 7.03 -32.69 -25.32
CA LEU A 427 6.84 -34.05 -24.82
C LEU A 427 7.35 -35.11 -25.82
N THR A 428 7.59 -34.72 -27.07
CA THR A 428 8.13 -35.62 -28.08
C THR A 428 9.57 -36.00 -27.71
N PRO A 429 9.90 -37.30 -27.57
CA PRO A 429 11.25 -37.73 -27.22
C PRO A 429 12.27 -37.22 -28.24
N ALA A 430 13.44 -36.80 -27.77
CA ALA A 430 14.54 -36.49 -28.67
C ALA A 430 14.82 -37.71 -29.56
N PRO A 431 15.00 -37.54 -30.88
CA PRO A 431 15.30 -38.65 -31.76
C PRO A 431 16.57 -39.34 -31.26
N ILE A 432 16.48 -40.65 -31.02
CA ILE A 432 17.61 -41.48 -30.60
C ILE A 432 18.68 -41.37 -31.70
N THR A 433 19.72 -40.57 -31.46
CA THR A 433 20.94 -40.59 -32.26
C THR A 433 21.56 -41.97 -32.07
N LYS A 434 21.33 -42.87 -33.02
CA LYS A 434 22.12 -44.09 -33.13
C LYS A 434 23.55 -43.66 -33.43
N GLU A 435 24.40 -43.61 -32.41
CA GLU A 435 25.84 -43.71 -32.62
C GLU A 435 26.08 -45.04 -33.34
N PHE A 436 26.36 -44.96 -34.64
CA PHE A 436 26.95 -46.07 -35.36
C PHE A 436 28.35 -46.22 -34.80
N ASP A 437 28.52 -47.14 -33.85
CA ASP A 437 29.81 -47.75 -33.54
C ASP A 437 30.34 -48.34 -34.85
N SER A 438 31.23 -47.61 -35.51
CA SER A 438 32.08 -48.15 -36.55
C SER A 438 33.13 -49.03 -35.86
N GLU A 439 32.84 -50.33 -35.74
CA GLU A 439 33.87 -51.34 -35.52
C GLU A 439 34.95 -51.19 -36.61
N PRO A 440 36.25 -51.13 -36.28
CA PRO A 440 37.28 -51.29 -37.29
C PRO A 440 37.33 -52.78 -37.69
N GLU A 441 36.89 -53.08 -38.91
CA GLU A 441 37.17 -54.35 -39.57
C GLU A 441 38.69 -54.59 -39.57
N GLY A 442 39.09 -55.71 -38.96
CA GLY A 442 40.45 -56.23 -39.08
C GLY A 442 40.69 -56.79 -40.48
N VAL A 443 41.77 -56.34 -41.11
CA VAL A 443 42.50 -57.01 -42.21
C VAL A 443 43.94 -56.57 -42.03
N GLY A 444 44.99 -57.38 -42.00
CA GLY A 444 45.24 -58.79 -42.32
C GLY A 444 46.75 -58.89 -42.52
#